data_AF-A0AAW8TW84-F1
#
_entry.id   AF-A0AAW8TW84-F1
#
_cell.length_a   1.000
_cell.length_b   1.000
_cell.length_c   1.000
_cell.angle_alpha   90.00
_cell.angle_beta   90.00
_cell.angle_gamma   90.00
#
_symmetry.space_group_name_H-M   'P 1'
#
loop_
_entity.id
_entity.type
_entity.pdbx_description
1 polymer ?
#
loop_
_entity_poly.entity_id
_entity_poly.type
_entity_poly.pdbx_seq_one_letter_code
_entity_poly.pdbx_strand_id
1 'polypeptide(L)'
;MKSFVREKRTVAGNYMEIDLYVRTEEQERACRMPRKRRNYISRPSQNNWNDKKSRRYAKLLIYANFRKDDYYLTLTYANEHLPDTPDQAKKDQDNYLRKLKRLYEKQDQELKYMWFTSYQFAEDTGYIKRIHHHVLINGVVDRDLIEDCWSKGRGKSKEKIGRTDCRRIQPGKMNELEELANYLTDQEKHENGRWKKGQKRWSSSKNLVKPYETKNDYKWSQRKLAEIGRLGDEESILAKLQGNYRVIGEMKSKYTEETGWYVKLVVMKMEDT
;
A
#
# COMPACT_ATOMS: atom_id res chain seq x y z
N MET A 1 -24.33 7.01 -29.07
CA MET A 1 -24.12 5.92 -28.07
C MET A 1 -24.38 6.49 -26.68
N LYS A 2 -25.21 5.84 -25.86
CA LYS A 2 -25.54 6.36 -24.51
C LYS A 2 -24.33 6.23 -23.58
N SER A 3 -23.89 7.35 -23.04
CA SER A 3 -22.75 7.46 -22.12
C SER A 3 -23.15 8.25 -20.87
N PHE A 4 -22.48 7.94 -19.77
CA PHE A 4 -22.71 8.54 -18.46
C PHE A 4 -21.37 8.82 -17.78
N VAL A 5 -21.38 9.70 -16.78
CA VAL A 5 -20.19 9.97 -15.96
C VAL A 5 -20.25 9.07 -14.74
N ARG A 6 -19.21 8.27 -14.54
CA ARG A 6 -19.04 7.44 -13.36
C ARG A 6 -18.14 8.17 -12.37
N GLU A 7 -18.68 8.40 -11.17
CA GLU A 7 -17.88 8.64 -9.97
C GLU A 7 -17.52 7.29 -9.38
N LYS A 8 -16.23 6.97 -9.32
CA LYS A 8 -15.71 5.82 -8.58
C LYS A 8 -14.97 6.33 -7.37
N ARG A 9 -15.38 5.92 -6.18
CA ARG A 9 -14.64 6.17 -4.94
C ARG A 9 -13.91 4.92 -4.50
N THR A 10 -12.65 5.06 -4.11
CA THR A 10 -11.90 4.03 -3.40
C THR A 10 -11.61 4.55 -2.00
N VAL A 11 -12.18 3.92 -0.97
CA VAL A 11 -12.09 4.37 0.42
C VAL A 11 -11.16 3.46 1.22
N ALA A 12 -10.26 4.07 2.00
CA ALA A 12 -9.27 3.41 2.85
C ALA A 12 -9.10 4.20 4.16
N GLY A 13 -9.93 3.91 5.17
CA GLY A 13 -9.96 4.71 6.40
C GLY A 13 -10.36 6.16 6.09
N ASN A 14 -9.56 7.13 6.55
CA ASN A 14 -9.77 8.54 6.26
C ASN A 14 -9.31 8.95 4.85
N TYR A 15 -8.56 8.10 4.14
CA TYR A 15 -8.09 8.37 2.77
C TYR A 15 -9.14 7.95 1.73
N MET A 16 -9.33 8.75 0.69
CA MET A 16 -10.25 8.45 -0.40
C MET A 16 -9.72 8.93 -1.76
N GLU A 17 -9.77 8.05 -2.76
CA GLU A 17 -9.55 8.41 -4.16
C GLU A 17 -10.90 8.56 -4.85
N ILE A 18 -11.10 9.67 -5.56
CA ILE A 18 -12.28 9.95 -6.38
C ILE A 18 -11.83 10.01 -7.84
N ASP A 19 -12.28 9.05 -8.64
CA ASP A 19 -12.11 9.03 -10.09
C ASP A 19 -13.43 9.41 -10.77
N LEU A 20 -13.41 10.44 -11.61
CA LEU A 20 -14.53 10.82 -12.48
C LEU A 20 -14.15 10.56 -13.93
N TYR A 21 -14.97 9.79 -14.65
CA TYR A 21 -14.71 9.48 -16.06
C TYR A 21 -15.97 9.11 -16.82
N VAL A 22 -15.95 9.33 -18.13
CA VAL A 22 -17.03 8.92 -19.02
C VAL A 22 -16.98 7.40 -19.23
N ARG A 23 -18.15 6.77 -19.20
CA ARG A 23 -18.32 5.36 -19.53
C ARG A 23 -19.49 5.18 -20.49
N THR A 24 -19.34 4.28 -21.44
CA THR A 24 -20.44 3.89 -22.34
C THR A 24 -21.13 2.62 -21.84
N GLU A 25 -22.41 2.45 -22.19
CA GLU A 25 -23.14 1.21 -21.86
C GLU A 25 -22.49 -0.02 -22.50
N GLU A 26 -21.94 0.10 -23.71
CA GLU A 26 -21.23 -1.00 -24.38
C GLU A 26 -19.98 -1.43 -23.60
N GLN A 27 -19.18 -0.46 -23.16
CA GLN A 27 -17.99 -0.73 -22.37
C GLN A 27 -18.32 -1.36 -21.01
N GLU A 28 -19.49 -1.06 -20.43
CA GLU A 28 -19.99 -1.71 -19.22
C GLU A 28 -20.40 -3.16 -19.49
N ARG A 29 -21.10 -3.43 -20.60
CA ARG A 29 -21.46 -4.79 -21.03
C ARG A 29 -20.23 -5.64 -21.29
N ALA A 30 -19.23 -5.11 -22.01
CA ALA A 30 -17.98 -5.80 -22.31
C ALA A 30 -17.21 -6.22 -21.04
N CYS A 31 -17.26 -5.41 -19.97
CA CYS A 31 -16.61 -5.75 -18.70
C CYS A 31 -17.28 -6.91 -17.95
N ARG A 32 -18.54 -7.23 -18.24
CA ARG A 32 -19.30 -8.33 -17.62
C ARG A 32 -19.14 -9.65 -18.35
N MET A 33 -18.54 -9.64 -19.54
CA MET A 33 -18.32 -10.86 -20.31
C MET A 33 -17.30 -11.79 -19.63
N PRO A 34 -17.52 -13.11 -19.67
CA PRO A 34 -16.61 -14.07 -19.08
C PRO A 34 -15.23 -13.98 -19.72
N ARG A 35 -14.19 -13.96 -18.87
CA ARG A 35 -12.80 -13.98 -19.35
C ARG A 35 -12.44 -15.38 -19.84
N LYS A 36 -11.83 -15.47 -21.03
CA LYS A 36 -11.26 -16.72 -21.52
C LYS A 36 -10.19 -17.25 -20.56
N ARG A 37 -10.13 -18.57 -20.43
CA ARG A 37 -9.10 -19.27 -19.63
C ARG A 37 -7.71 -18.92 -20.16
N ARG A 38 -6.78 -18.65 -19.25
CA ARG A 38 -5.42 -18.21 -19.60
C ARG A 38 -4.52 -19.40 -19.88
N ASN A 39 -4.06 -19.53 -21.13
CA ASN A 39 -3.18 -20.62 -21.56
C ASN A 39 -1.69 -20.22 -21.66
N TYR A 40 -1.38 -18.91 -21.63
CA TYR A 40 -0.03 -18.38 -21.83
C TYR A 40 0.46 -17.55 -20.65
N ILE A 41 1.79 -17.35 -20.57
CA ILE A 41 2.40 -16.42 -19.62
C ILE A 41 1.89 -14.98 -19.86
N SER A 42 1.77 -14.20 -18.78
CA SER A 42 1.33 -12.81 -18.89
C SER A 42 2.38 -11.96 -19.58
N ARG A 43 1.94 -11.12 -20.52
CA ARG A 43 2.79 -10.17 -21.25
C ARG A 43 3.50 -9.22 -20.27
N PRO A 44 4.69 -8.69 -20.61
CA PRO A 44 5.40 -7.73 -19.76
C PRO A 44 4.55 -6.52 -19.36
N SER A 45 3.76 -5.98 -20.28
CA SER A 45 2.83 -4.88 -20.02
C SER A 45 1.78 -5.24 -18.95
N GLN A 46 1.24 -6.46 -18.98
CA GLN A 46 0.30 -6.95 -17.97
C GLN A 46 0.96 -7.13 -16.61
N ASN A 47 2.20 -7.62 -16.57
CA ASN A 47 2.95 -7.77 -15.33
C ASN A 47 3.23 -6.41 -14.68
N ASN A 48 3.67 -5.42 -15.47
CA ASN A 48 3.87 -4.05 -14.98
C ASN A 48 2.57 -3.44 -14.45
N TRP A 49 1.44 -3.71 -15.10
CA TRP A 49 0.15 -3.22 -14.63
C TRP A 49 -0.31 -3.91 -13.33
N ASN A 50 -0.11 -5.22 -13.22
CA ASN A 50 -0.40 -5.97 -11.99
C ASN A 50 0.48 -5.47 -10.82
N ASP A 51 1.73 -5.14 -11.10
CA ASP A 51 2.66 -4.58 -10.12
C ASP A 51 2.21 -3.19 -9.64
N LYS A 52 1.89 -2.28 -10.56
CA LYS A 52 1.28 -0.97 -10.23
C LYS A 52 0.03 -1.12 -9.36
N LYS A 53 -0.82 -2.11 -9.66
CA LYS A 53 -1.99 -2.43 -8.84
C LYS A 53 -1.63 -2.96 -7.45
N SER A 54 -0.62 -3.82 -7.35
CA SER A 54 -0.15 -4.36 -6.08
C SER A 54 0.39 -3.25 -5.17
N ARG A 55 1.21 -2.35 -5.72
CA ARG A 55 1.71 -1.16 -5.00
C ARG A 55 0.55 -0.27 -4.54
N ARG A 56 -0.38 0.08 -5.42
CA ARG A 56 -1.57 0.88 -5.05
C ARG A 56 -2.36 0.22 -3.93
N TYR A 57 -2.58 -1.09 -4.01
CA TYR A 57 -3.33 -1.82 -2.99
C TYR A 57 -2.61 -1.84 -1.63
N ALA A 58 -1.28 -1.98 -1.62
CA ALA A 58 -0.50 -1.86 -0.40
C ALA A 58 -0.66 -0.47 0.24
N LYS A 59 -0.57 0.61 -0.54
CA LYS A 59 -0.80 1.98 -0.04
C LYS A 59 -2.17 2.13 0.61
N LEU A 60 -3.22 1.62 -0.05
CA LEU A 60 -4.57 1.66 0.50
C LEU A 60 -4.71 0.84 1.79
N LEU A 61 -4.05 -0.32 1.90
CA LEU A 61 -4.03 -1.07 3.16
C LEU A 61 -3.33 -0.30 4.27
N ILE A 62 -2.25 0.42 3.95
CA ILE A 62 -1.53 1.25 4.91
C ILE A 62 -2.47 2.33 5.46
N TYR A 63 -3.07 3.14 4.59
CA TYR A 63 -4.02 4.19 4.99
C TYR A 63 -5.24 3.68 5.75
N ALA A 64 -5.72 2.48 5.43
CA ALA A 64 -6.88 1.89 6.10
C ALA A 64 -6.58 1.37 7.51
N ASN A 65 -5.31 1.16 7.90
CA ASN A 65 -4.98 0.43 9.12
C ASN A 65 -3.94 1.11 10.03
N PHE A 66 -3.07 1.99 9.52
CA PHE A 66 -1.99 2.58 10.31
C PHE A 66 -2.08 4.11 10.41
N ARG A 67 -1.79 4.64 11.61
CA ARG A 67 -1.94 6.06 12.00
C ARG A 67 -0.87 6.53 13.00
N LYS A 68 -1.07 7.74 13.58
CA LYS A 68 -0.14 8.54 14.42
C LYS A 68 0.58 7.83 15.57
N ASP A 69 0.06 6.71 16.05
CA ASP A 69 0.62 6.02 17.21
C ASP A 69 1.07 4.60 16.90
N ASP A 70 0.86 4.16 15.66
CA ASP A 70 1.36 2.89 15.19
C ASP A 70 2.87 2.96 14.93
N TYR A 71 3.50 1.79 14.79
CA TYR A 71 4.95 1.71 14.68
C TYR A 71 5.40 1.36 13.27
N TYR A 72 6.49 2.01 12.89
CA TYR A 72 7.32 1.63 11.76
C TYR A 72 8.64 1.08 12.27
N LEU A 73 9.02 -0.10 11.79
CA LEU A 73 10.23 -0.79 12.16
C LEU A 73 11.15 -0.98 10.97
N THR A 74 12.43 -0.75 11.21
CA THR A 74 13.51 -1.22 10.34
C THR A 74 14.28 -2.31 11.07
N LEU A 75 14.27 -3.53 10.50
CA LEU A 75 14.99 -4.68 11.01
C LEU A 75 16.19 -4.95 10.10
N THR A 76 17.37 -4.92 10.70
CA THR A 76 18.64 -5.17 10.00
C THR A 76 19.34 -6.36 10.62
N TYR A 77 20.04 -7.12 9.78
CA TYR A 77 20.86 -8.23 10.22
C TYR A 77 22.24 -7.74 10.64
N ALA A 78 22.78 -8.30 11.72
CA ALA A 78 24.22 -8.22 11.97
C ALA A 78 24.95 -9.10 10.95
N ASN A 79 26.22 -8.81 10.67
CA ASN A 79 27.00 -9.52 9.64
C ASN A 79 27.03 -11.04 9.88
N GLU A 80 27.11 -11.47 11.15
CA GLU A 80 27.17 -12.89 11.56
C GLU A 80 25.85 -13.64 11.37
N HIS A 81 24.72 -12.92 11.28
CA HIS A 81 23.38 -13.50 11.12
C HIS A 81 22.78 -13.19 9.75
N LEU A 82 23.60 -12.76 8.78
CA LEU A 82 23.12 -12.49 7.43
C LEU A 82 22.50 -13.76 6.83
N PRO A 83 21.25 -13.70 6.35
CA PRO A 83 20.61 -14.85 5.76
C PRO A 83 21.22 -15.19 4.39
N ASP A 84 21.72 -16.42 4.24
CA ASP A 84 22.27 -16.91 2.96
C ASP A 84 21.20 -17.10 1.88
N THR A 85 19.94 -17.28 2.29
CA THR A 85 18.82 -17.56 1.38
C THR A 85 17.56 -16.77 1.74
N PRO A 86 16.69 -16.45 0.76
CA PRO A 86 15.38 -15.85 1.02
C PRO A 86 14.50 -16.70 1.95
N ASP A 87 14.65 -18.03 1.92
CA ASP A 87 13.88 -18.93 2.79
C ASP A 87 14.33 -18.82 4.25
N GLN A 88 15.62 -18.59 4.51
CA GLN A 88 16.10 -18.30 5.86
C GLN A 88 15.55 -16.97 6.38
N ALA A 89 15.59 -15.92 5.55
CA ALA A 89 15.00 -14.63 5.91
C ALA A 89 13.49 -14.74 6.22
N LYS A 90 12.77 -15.58 5.46
CA LYS A 90 11.36 -15.88 5.73
C LYS A 90 11.14 -16.62 7.06
N LYS A 91 12.02 -17.58 7.42
CA LYS A 91 11.94 -18.25 8.73
C LYS A 91 12.15 -17.25 9.88
N ASP A 92 13.09 -16.32 9.73
CA ASP A 92 13.34 -15.29 10.74
C ASP A 92 12.16 -14.33 10.87
N GLN A 93 11.57 -13.91 9.74
CA GLN A 93 10.30 -13.18 9.70
C GLN A 93 9.20 -13.91 10.49
N ASP A 94 8.96 -15.19 10.18
CA ASP A 94 7.90 -15.98 10.83
C ASP A 94 8.15 -16.13 12.33
N ASN A 95 9.42 -16.31 12.73
CA ASN A 95 9.81 -16.38 14.13
C ASN A 95 9.57 -15.06 14.87
N TYR A 96 9.91 -13.94 14.24
CA TYR A 96 9.69 -12.61 14.80
C TYR A 96 8.19 -12.32 14.95
N LEU A 97 7.40 -12.53 13.89
CA LEU A 97 5.94 -12.36 13.92
C LEU A 97 5.28 -13.25 14.99
N ARG A 98 5.77 -14.47 15.20
CA ARG A 98 5.26 -15.36 16.27
C ARG A 98 5.52 -14.79 17.66
N LYS A 99 6.67 -14.17 17.89
CA LYS A 99 6.97 -13.51 19.18
C LYS A 99 6.11 -12.26 19.39
N LEU A 100 5.98 -11.42 18.36
CA LEU A 100 5.09 -10.27 18.42
C LEU A 100 3.66 -10.69 18.71
N LYS A 101 3.14 -11.70 18.01
CA LYS A 101 1.78 -12.21 18.25
C LYS A 101 1.54 -12.56 19.72
N ARG A 102 2.50 -13.21 20.38
CA ARG A 102 2.43 -13.53 21.81
C ARG A 102 2.45 -12.30 22.70
N LEU A 103 3.18 -11.24 22.34
CA LEU A 103 3.16 -9.99 23.10
C LEU A 103 1.81 -9.27 22.98
N TYR A 104 1.21 -9.26 21.80
CA TYR A 104 -0.11 -8.66 21.57
C TYR A 104 -1.22 -9.48 22.23
N GLU A 105 -1.15 -10.81 22.16
CA GLU A 105 -2.09 -11.71 22.86
C GLU A 105 -2.09 -11.48 24.38
N LYS A 106 -0.94 -11.16 24.99
CA LYS A 106 -0.85 -10.79 26.41
C LYS A 106 -1.54 -9.47 26.76
N GLN A 107 -1.74 -8.61 25.78
CA GLN A 107 -2.45 -7.33 25.93
C GLN A 107 -3.91 -7.42 25.46
N ASP A 108 -4.41 -8.64 25.20
CA ASP A 108 -5.74 -8.90 24.62
C ASP A 108 -5.99 -8.11 23.32
N GLN A 109 -4.96 -8.01 22.48
CA GLN A 109 -5.02 -7.34 21.19
C GLN A 109 -4.55 -8.27 20.08
N GLU A 110 -5.10 -8.08 18.88
CA GLU A 110 -4.59 -8.76 17.69
C GLU A 110 -3.47 -7.97 17.02
N LEU A 111 -2.40 -8.66 16.63
CA LEU A 111 -1.34 -8.07 15.81
C LEU A 111 -1.85 -7.81 14.39
N LYS A 112 -1.85 -6.54 14.00
CA LYS A 112 -1.96 -6.08 12.62
C LYS A 112 -0.57 -5.76 12.11
N TYR A 113 -0.20 -6.28 10.94
CA TYR A 113 1.10 -5.96 10.35
C TYR A 113 1.08 -5.89 8.82
N MET A 114 1.99 -5.09 8.27
CA MET A 114 2.47 -5.20 6.90
C MET A 114 3.99 -5.31 6.89
N TRP A 115 4.51 -6.26 6.13
CA TRP A 115 5.93 -6.61 6.08
C TRP A 115 6.47 -6.46 4.66
N PHE A 116 7.59 -5.75 4.55
CA PHE A 116 8.29 -5.50 3.30
C PHE A 116 9.72 -5.99 3.45
N THR A 117 10.20 -6.76 2.48
CA THR A 117 11.58 -7.25 2.47
C THR A 117 12.33 -6.53 1.37
N SER A 118 13.41 -5.86 1.72
CA SER A 118 14.27 -5.11 0.80
C SER A 118 15.60 -5.83 0.65
N TYR A 119 16.07 -5.90 -0.60
CA TYR A 119 17.30 -6.58 -0.99
C TYR A 119 18.28 -5.56 -1.54
N GLN A 120 19.46 -5.47 -0.93
CA GLN A 120 20.59 -4.79 -1.53
C GLN A 120 21.41 -5.84 -2.29
N PHE A 121 21.68 -5.61 -3.57
CA PHE A 121 22.51 -6.50 -4.38
C PHE A 121 23.94 -5.95 -4.47
N ALA A 122 24.91 -6.83 -4.66
CA ALA A 122 26.28 -6.41 -4.97
C ALA A 122 26.36 -6.05 -6.46
N GLU A 123 26.93 -4.88 -6.78
CA GLU A 123 26.99 -4.33 -8.15
C GLU A 123 27.82 -5.18 -9.11
N ASP A 124 28.82 -5.88 -8.58
CA ASP A 124 29.79 -6.71 -9.30
C ASP A 124 29.24 -8.08 -9.70
N THR A 125 28.42 -8.69 -8.84
CA THR A 125 28.01 -10.09 -8.98
C THR A 125 26.50 -10.28 -9.15
N GLY A 126 25.70 -9.26 -8.81
CA GLY A 126 24.24 -9.32 -8.81
C GLY A 126 23.64 -10.26 -7.75
N TYR A 127 24.44 -10.78 -6.81
CA TYR A 127 23.97 -11.55 -5.66
C TYR A 127 23.47 -10.63 -4.54
N ILE A 128 22.60 -11.17 -3.67
CA ILE A 128 22.07 -10.43 -2.52
C ILE A 128 23.22 -10.17 -1.55
N LYS A 129 23.54 -8.89 -1.32
CA LYS A 129 24.57 -8.42 -0.40
C LYS A 129 24.03 -8.23 1.01
N ARG A 130 22.82 -7.65 1.12
CA ARG A 130 22.13 -7.44 2.41
C ARG A 130 20.63 -7.59 2.25
N ILE A 131 20.00 -8.18 3.25
CA ILE A 131 18.54 -8.19 3.40
C ILE A 131 18.22 -7.26 4.57
N HIS A 132 17.18 -6.44 4.42
CA HIS A 132 16.60 -5.71 5.53
C HIS A 132 15.08 -5.75 5.42
N HIS A 133 14.40 -5.66 6.56
CA HIS A 133 12.94 -5.71 6.60
C HIS A 133 12.38 -4.41 7.14
N HIS A 134 11.30 -3.98 6.52
CA HIS A 134 10.50 -2.86 6.97
C HIS A 134 9.14 -3.37 7.39
N VAL A 135 8.67 -2.96 8.57
CA VAL A 135 7.42 -3.50 9.14
C VAL A 135 6.57 -2.37 9.67
N LEU A 136 5.29 -2.37 9.32
CA LEU A 136 4.27 -1.55 9.95
C LEU A 136 3.48 -2.44 10.91
N ILE A 137 3.29 -2.03 12.15
CA ILE A 137 2.50 -2.74 13.16
C ILE A 137 1.65 -1.77 13.98
N ASN A 138 0.51 -2.23 14.52
CA ASN A 138 -0.35 -1.39 15.35
C ASN A 138 0.28 -1.08 16.72
N GLY A 139 0.23 0.16 17.18
CA GLY A 139 1.00 0.64 18.34
C GLY A 139 0.38 0.33 19.71
N VAL A 140 0.42 -0.93 20.14
CA VAL A 140 -0.14 -1.38 21.43
C VAL A 140 0.94 -1.72 22.44
N VAL A 141 1.93 -2.50 22.01
CA VAL A 141 2.98 -3.04 22.90
C VAL A 141 4.11 -2.02 23.04
N ASP A 142 4.83 -2.06 24.16
CA ASP A 142 6.02 -1.24 24.36
C ASP A 142 7.11 -1.52 23.31
N ARG A 143 7.81 -0.48 22.87
CA ARG A 143 8.79 -0.57 21.78
C ARG A 143 9.99 -1.41 22.15
N ASP A 144 10.47 -1.34 23.40
CA ASP A 144 11.64 -2.11 23.82
C ASP A 144 11.36 -3.61 23.74
N LEU A 145 10.12 -4.03 24.08
CA LEU A 145 9.69 -5.42 23.96
C LEU A 145 9.59 -5.88 22.50
N ILE A 146 9.14 -4.99 21.61
CA ILE A 146 9.03 -5.26 20.17
C ILE A 146 10.43 -5.41 19.55
N GLU A 147 11.36 -4.53 19.92
CA GLU A 147 12.75 -4.56 19.47
C GLU A 147 13.48 -5.81 19.98
N ASP A 148 13.27 -6.14 21.26
CA ASP A 148 13.82 -7.33 21.91
C ASP A 148 13.32 -8.66 21.29
N CYS A 149 12.24 -8.63 20.50
CA CYS A 149 11.79 -9.81 19.75
C CYS A 149 12.71 -10.18 18.58
N TRP A 150 13.52 -9.25 18.04
CA TRP A 150 14.40 -9.48 16.89
C TRP A 150 15.65 -10.26 17.29
N SER A 151 15.41 -11.53 17.56
CA SER A 151 16.37 -12.44 18.18
C SER A 151 16.12 -13.86 17.70
N LYS A 152 17.12 -14.73 17.83
CA LYS A 152 16.98 -16.18 17.76
C LYS A 152 17.07 -16.78 19.16
N GLY A 153 16.78 -18.07 19.30
CA GLY A 153 16.79 -18.77 20.58
C GLY A 153 15.70 -18.30 21.57
N ARG A 154 15.76 -18.85 22.80
CA ARG A 154 14.83 -18.52 23.90
C ARG A 154 15.58 -18.59 25.24
N GLY A 155 15.13 -17.82 26.23
CA GLY A 155 15.72 -17.84 27.57
C GLY A 155 17.21 -17.53 27.53
N LYS A 156 18.04 -18.41 28.10
CA LYS A 156 19.50 -18.24 28.17
C LYS A 156 20.22 -18.36 26.81
N SER A 157 19.61 -18.98 25.80
CA SER A 157 20.18 -19.07 24.44
C SER A 157 19.70 -17.96 23.52
N LYS A 158 19.06 -16.92 24.07
CA LYS A 158 18.53 -15.82 23.29
C LYS A 158 19.68 -14.94 22.78
N GLU A 159 19.72 -14.75 21.48
CA GLU A 159 20.75 -13.95 20.81
C GLU A 159 20.09 -12.97 19.84
N LYS A 160 20.49 -11.70 19.85
CA LYS A 160 19.96 -10.68 18.92
C LYS A 160 20.44 -10.98 17.49
N ILE A 161 19.52 -10.91 16.52
CA ILE A 161 19.83 -11.19 15.11
C ILE A 161 20.47 -9.96 14.44
N GLY A 162 20.20 -8.77 14.96
CA GLY A 162 20.82 -7.54 14.50
C GLY A 162 20.16 -6.32 15.13
N ARG A 163 20.26 -5.17 14.46
CA ARG A 163 19.73 -3.91 14.96
C ARG A 163 18.28 -3.73 14.55
N THR A 164 17.49 -3.25 15.49
CA THR A 164 16.12 -2.80 15.34
C THR A 164 16.04 -1.31 15.54
N ASP A 165 15.20 -0.66 14.74
CA ASP A 165 14.81 0.73 14.96
C ASP A 165 13.28 0.77 14.91
N CYS A 166 12.64 0.98 16.07
CA CYS A 166 11.20 1.11 16.20
C CYS A 166 10.81 2.56 16.49
N ARG A 167 10.18 3.21 15.51
CA ARG A 167 9.66 4.56 15.65
C ARG A 167 8.14 4.59 15.57
N ARG A 168 7.54 5.49 16.35
CA ARG A 168 6.14 5.90 16.13
C ARG A 168 6.04 6.58 14.77
N ILE A 169 4.97 6.30 14.05
CA ILE A 169 4.62 7.03 12.84
C ILE A 169 4.22 8.45 13.30
N GLN A 170 5.08 9.46 13.10
CA GLN A 170 4.76 10.83 13.52
C GLN A 170 4.11 11.58 12.35
N PRO A 171 2.79 11.84 12.35
CA PRO A 171 2.14 12.55 11.26
C PRO A 171 2.23 14.06 11.48
N GLY A 172 3.39 14.55 11.95
CA GLY A 172 3.66 15.98 12.08
C GLY A 172 3.61 16.70 10.72
N LYS A 173 3.83 15.94 9.64
CA LYS A 173 3.53 16.36 8.27
C LYS A 173 2.79 15.20 7.58
N MET A 174 1.61 15.49 7.06
CA MET A 174 0.74 14.63 6.26
C MET A 174 1.46 13.83 5.17
N ASN A 175 2.63 14.31 4.73
CA ASN A 175 3.50 13.65 3.78
C ASN A 175 4.18 12.38 4.32
N GLU A 176 4.36 12.17 5.63
CA GLU A 176 5.19 11.05 6.11
C GLU A 176 4.55 9.67 5.89
N LEU A 177 3.24 9.50 6.08
CA LEU A 177 2.59 8.21 5.82
C LEU A 177 2.52 7.93 4.31
N GLU A 178 2.32 8.98 3.51
CA GLU A 178 2.35 8.89 2.05
C GLU A 178 3.76 8.58 1.54
N GLU A 179 4.77 9.31 2.01
CA GLU A 179 6.19 9.08 1.72
C GLU A 179 6.62 7.70 2.20
N LEU A 180 6.18 7.27 3.38
CA LEU A 180 6.45 5.93 3.89
C LEU A 180 5.77 4.87 3.03
N ALA A 181 4.50 5.05 2.66
CA ALA A 181 3.80 4.13 1.79
C ALA A 181 4.43 4.09 0.39
N ASN A 182 4.83 5.24 -0.15
CA ASN A 182 5.57 5.37 -1.40
C ASN A 182 6.91 4.63 -1.28
N TYR A 183 7.76 5.02 -0.33
CA TYR A 183 9.04 4.42 0.01
C TYR A 183 8.94 2.90 0.10
N LEU A 184 8.05 2.36 0.95
CA LEU A 184 7.90 0.92 1.14
C LEU A 184 7.44 0.18 -0.12
N THR A 185 6.65 0.84 -0.97
CA THR A 185 6.24 0.25 -2.26
C THR A 185 7.24 0.48 -3.40
N ASP A 186 8.18 1.42 -3.22
CA ASP A 186 9.15 1.87 -4.22
C ASP A 186 10.58 1.40 -3.94
N GLN A 187 10.90 0.90 -2.74
CA GLN A 187 12.21 0.34 -2.32
C GLN A 187 12.75 -0.76 -3.25
N GLU A 188 11.94 -1.27 -4.17
CA GLU A 188 12.34 -2.23 -5.18
C GLU A 188 12.56 -1.55 -6.54
N LYS A 189 13.53 -0.63 -6.62
CA LYS A 189 14.07 -0.26 -7.94
C LYS A 189 14.73 -1.50 -8.53
N HIS A 190 14.38 -1.76 -9.79
CA HIS A 190 14.82 -2.89 -10.60
C HIS A 190 16.31 -2.80 -10.93
N GLU A 191 17.22 -2.88 -9.96
CA GLU A 191 18.65 -2.70 -10.28
C GLU A 191 19.25 -3.89 -11.03
N ASN A 192 18.63 -5.08 -11.01
CA ASN A 192 19.22 -6.27 -11.67
C ASN A 192 18.35 -6.96 -12.72
N GLY A 193 17.22 -6.39 -13.16
CA GLY A 193 16.41 -6.94 -14.28
C GLY A 193 15.85 -8.38 -14.11
N ARG A 194 16.17 -9.08 -13.02
CA ARG A 194 15.81 -10.47 -12.76
C ARG A 194 14.51 -10.53 -11.99
N TRP A 195 13.40 -10.52 -12.72
CA TRP A 195 12.09 -10.81 -12.17
C TRP A 195 12.01 -12.25 -11.69
N LYS A 196 12.01 -12.49 -10.36
CA LYS A 196 11.60 -13.78 -9.81
C LYS A 196 10.07 -13.85 -9.78
N LYS A 197 9.51 -14.54 -10.76
CA LYS A 197 8.09 -14.83 -10.92
C LYS A 197 7.44 -15.32 -9.61
N GLY A 198 6.40 -14.63 -9.15
CA GLY A 198 5.46 -15.16 -8.16
C GLY A 198 5.75 -14.86 -6.69
N GLN A 199 6.84 -14.19 -6.32
CA GLN A 199 7.03 -13.75 -4.94
C GLN A 199 6.26 -12.44 -4.68
N LYS A 200 5.41 -12.45 -3.64
CA LYS A 200 4.73 -11.25 -3.18
C LYS A 200 5.76 -10.34 -2.51
N ARG A 201 5.75 -9.08 -2.92
CA ARG A 201 6.70 -8.02 -2.51
C ARG A 201 6.49 -7.54 -1.07
N TRP A 202 5.32 -7.84 -0.55
CA TRP A 202 4.93 -7.58 0.82
C TRP A 202 4.00 -8.70 1.29
N SER A 203 3.99 -8.94 2.60
CA SER A 203 3.01 -9.78 3.27
C SER A 203 2.28 -8.96 4.31
N SER A 204 1.11 -9.44 4.75
CA SER A 204 0.31 -8.73 5.73
C SER A 204 -0.47 -9.70 6.60
N SER A 205 -0.89 -9.23 7.77
CA SER A 205 -1.88 -9.95 8.57
C SER A 205 -3.22 -10.06 7.81
N LYS A 206 -4.00 -11.10 8.16
CA LYS A 206 -5.30 -11.35 7.52
C LYS A 206 -6.40 -10.42 8.03
N ASN A 207 -6.28 -9.95 9.26
CA ASN A 207 -7.23 -9.08 9.98
C ASN A 207 -7.12 -7.58 9.64
N LEU A 208 -6.36 -7.20 8.61
CA LEU A 208 -6.35 -5.82 8.13
C LEU A 208 -7.69 -5.47 7.47
N VAL A 209 -8.22 -4.30 7.80
CA VAL A 209 -9.38 -3.68 7.15
C VAL A 209 -9.04 -3.49 5.68
N LYS A 210 -9.89 -4.00 4.79
CA LYS A 210 -9.68 -3.92 3.35
C LYS A 210 -10.30 -2.64 2.79
N PRO A 211 -9.62 -1.95 1.87
CA PRO A 211 -10.24 -0.82 1.18
C PRO A 211 -11.41 -1.31 0.33
N TYR A 212 -12.43 -0.46 0.17
CA TYR A 212 -13.62 -0.79 -0.62
C TYR A 212 -13.86 0.26 -1.70
N GLU A 213 -14.60 -0.15 -2.73
CA GLU A 213 -14.94 0.70 -3.87
C GLU A 213 -16.45 0.94 -3.91
N THR A 214 -16.85 2.19 -4.17
CA THR A 214 -18.24 2.55 -4.47
C THR A 214 -18.32 3.26 -5.81
N LYS A 215 -19.47 3.18 -6.48
CA LYS A 215 -19.69 3.78 -7.80
C LYS A 215 -21.02 4.53 -7.82
N ASN A 216 -21.05 5.69 -8.47
CA ASN A 216 -22.26 6.45 -8.73
C ASN A 216 -22.24 6.97 -10.17
N ASP A 217 -23.25 6.58 -10.95
CA ASP A 217 -23.33 6.84 -12.39
C ASP A 217 -24.28 8.02 -12.73
N TYR A 218 -24.91 8.62 -11.71
CA TYR A 218 -25.98 9.62 -11.89
C TYR A 218 -25.68 10.98 -11.25
N LYS A 219 -24.58 11.08 -10.48
CA LYS A 219 -24.25 12.29 -9.72
C LYS A 219 -23.68 13.44 -10.56
N TRP A 220 -23.09 13.12 -11.71
CA TRP A 220 -22.35 14.08 -12.55
C TRP A 220 -22.85 14.09 -13.98
N SER A 221 -22.93 15.28 -14.56
CA SER A 221 -23.16 15.46 -15.99
C SER A 221 -21.83 15.55 -16.74
N GLN A 222 -21.82 15.22 -18.03
CA GLN A 222 -20.62 15.33 -18.87
C GLN A 222 -20.14 16.78 -18.98
N ARG A 223 -21.07 17.75 -19.03
CA ARG A 223 -20.75 19.18 -19.02
C ARG A 223 -19.96 19.57 -17.76
N LYS A 224 -20.43 19.15 -16.58
CA LYS A 224 -19.73 19.47 -15.32
C LYS A 224 -18.39 18.75 -15.21
N LEU A 225 -18.28 17.51 -15.71
CA LEU A 225 -16.99 16.82 -15.79
C LEU A 225 -15.99 17.56 -16.68
N ALA A 226 -16.41 18.06 -17.84
CA ALA A 226 -15.56 18.81 -18.75
C ALA A 226 -15.11 20.15 -18.17
N GLU A 227 -16.01 20.84 -17.45
CA GLU A 227 -15.69 22.07 -16.71
C GLU A 227 -14.64 21.81 -15.63
N ILE A 228 -14.84 20.78 -14.79
CA ILE A 228 -13.88 20.39 -13.74
C ILE A 228 -12.52 20.03 -14.36
N GLY A 229 -12.51 19.19 -15.40
CA GLY A 229 -11.28 18.74 -16.04
C GLY A 229 -10.47 19.88 -16.66
N ARG A 230 -11.16 20.89 -17.23
CA ARG A 230 -10.54 22.03 -17.88
C ARG A 230 -10.06 23.10 -16.91
N LEU A 231 -10.86 23.42 -15.90
CA LEU A 231 -10.62 24.54 -14.98
C LEU A 231 -9.83 24.15 -13.73
N GLY A 232 -9.72 22.85 -13.42
CA GLY A 232 -9.09 22.45 -12.17
C GLY A 232 -10.03 22.59 -10.95
N ASP A 233 -11.35 22.58 -11.15
CA ASP A 233 -12.34 22.90 -10.11
C ASP A 233 -12.54 21.74 -9.10
N GLU A 234 -11.62 21.67 -8.14
CA GLU A 234 -11.64 20.71 -7.03
C GLU A 234 -12.80 20.99 -6.05
N GLU A 235 -13.14 22.27 -5.84
CA GLU A 235 -14.19 22.72 -4.92
C GLU A 235 -15.56 22.13 -5.28
N SER A 236 -15.89 22.04 -6.57
CA SER A 236 -17.12 21.39 -7.01
C SER A 236 -17.22 19.93 -6.62
N ILE A 237 -16.09 19.21 -6.57
CA ILE A 237 -16.05 17.82 -6.09
C ILE A 237 -16.26 17.80 -4.58
N LEU A 238 -15.53 18.63 -3.84
CA LEU A 238 -15.60 18.72 -2.38
C LEU A 238 -17.01 19.11 -1.89
N ALA A 239 -17.66 20.08 -2.54
CA ALA A 239 -19.01 20.54 -2.20
C ALA A 239 -20.07 19.43 -2.29
N LYS A 240 -19.79 18.34 -3.03
CA LYS A 240 -20.67 17.17 -3.12
C LYS A 240 -20.24 16.00 -2.23
N LEU A 241 -19.30 16.19 -1.32
CA LEU A 241 -18.92 15.22 -0.28
C LEU A 241 -19.61 15.58 1.04
N GLN A 242 -19.91 14.57 1.84
CA GLN A 242 -20.47 14.75 3.19
C GLN A 242 -19.35 14.64 4.22
N GLY A 243 -19.11 15.72 4.96
CA GLY A 243 -18.07 15.84 5.98
C GLY A 243 -16.92 16.77 5.56
N ASN A 244 -15.98 16.98 6.48
CA ASN A 244 -14.83 17.83 6.25
C ASN A 244 -13.68 17.05 5.59
N TYR A 245 -13.28 17.45 4.38
CA TYR A 245 -12.18 16.83 3.65
C TYR A 245 -11.17 17.88 3.22
N ARG A 246 -9.89 17.49 3.26
CA ARG A 246 -8.81 18.22 2.60
C ARG A 246 -8.36 17.46 1.35
N VAL A 247 -7.94 18.20 0.33
CA VAL A 247 -7.31 17.62 -0.86
C VAL A 247 -5.87 17.19 -0.52
N ILE A 248 -5.45 16.05 -1.08
CA ILE A 248 -4.08 15.54 -0.99
C ILE A 248 -3.44 15.58 -2.38
N GLY A 249 -2.36 16.34 -2.50
CA GLY A 249 -1.65 16.53 -3.77
C GLY A 249 -2.48 17.32 -4.79
N GLU A 250 -2.02 17.32 -6.04
CA GLU A 250 -2.70 18.02 -7.13
C GLU A 250 -3.77 17.13 -7.77
N MET A 251 -4.93 17.71 -8.10
CA MET A 251 -5.90 17.04 -8.95
C MET A 251 -5.30 16.72 -10.31
N LYS A 252 -5.47 15.48 -10.75
CA LYS A 252 -4.99 15.03 -12.06
C LYS A 252 -6.15 15.03 -13.03
N SER A 253 -6.10 15.87 -14.05
CA SER A 253 -7.01 15.82 -15.18
C SER A 253 -6.28 15.39 -16.45
N LYS A 254 -6.97 14.63 -17.30
CA LYS A 254 -6.47 14.23 -18.62
C LYS A 254 -7.65 14.15 -19.58
N TYR A 255 -7.48 14.72 -20.77
CA TYR A 255 -8.41 14.55 -21.87
C TYR A 255 -7.84 13.59 -22.91
N THR A 256 -8.70 12.72 -23.46
CA THR A 256 -8.42 11.97 -24.69
C THR A 256 -9.65 11.98 -25.58
N GLU A 257 -9.46 11.92 -26.89
CA GLU A 257 -10.57 11.89 -27.86
C GLU A 257 -11.45 10.64 -27.66
N GLU A 258 -10.85 9.50 -27.33
CA GLU A 258 -11.55 8.22 -27.18
C GLU A 258 -12.39 8.12 -25.89
N THR A 259 -11.89 8.64 -24.77
CA THR A 259 -12.51 8.45 -23.44
C THR A 259 -13.04 9.73 -22.80
N GLY A 260 -12.80 10.88 -23.43
CA GLY A 260 -13.13 12.18 -22.90
C GLY A 260 -12.25 12.56 -21.70
N TRP A 261 -12.81 13.37 -20.81
CA TRP A 261 -12.15 13.79 -19.59
C TRP A 261 -12.09 12.66 -18.55
N TYR A 262 -10.90 12.46 -17.99
CA TYR A 262 -10.63 11.71 -16.77
C TYR A 262 -10.12 12.70 -15.72
N VAL A 263 -10.76 12.69 -14.55
CA VAL A 263 -10.35 13.51 -13.40
C VAL A 263 -10.12 12.59 -12.22
N LYS A 264 -9.01 12.76 -11.52
CA LYS A 264 -8.70 12.08 -10.27
C LYS A 264 -8.38 13.12 -9.20
N LEU A 265 -9.16 13.07 -8.12
CA LEU A 265 -8.93 13.84 -6.90
C LEU A 265 -8.63 12.86 -5.75
N VAL A 266 -7.65 13.17 -4.92
CA VAL A 266 -7.37 12.41 -3.70
C VAL A 266 -7.69 13.33 -2.53
N VAL A 267 -8.43 12.80 -1.56
CA VAL A 267 -8.87 13.57 -0.40
C VAL A 267 -8.65 12.76 0.87
N MET A 268 -8.52 13.47 1.99
CA MET A 268 -8.49 12.88 3.32
C MET A 268 -9.53 13.55 4.20
N LYS A 269 -10.34 12.71 4.83
CA LYS A 269 -11.31 13.13 5.84
C LYS A 269 -10.55 13.65 7.06
N MET A 270 -10.92 14.83 7.51
CA MET A 270 -10.41 15.40 8.76
C MET A 270 -11.20 14.81 9.92
N GLU A 271 -10.53 14.47 11.01
CA GLU A 271 -11.22 14.18 12.27
C GLU A 271 -11.78 15.49 12.82
N ASP A 272 -13.03 15.47 13.27
CA ASP A 272 -13.65 16.63 13.90
C ASP A 272 -12.88 16.89 15.22
N THR A 273 -12.17 18.02 15.28
CA THR A 273 -11.49 18.53 16.48
C THR A 273 -12.48 18.88 17.59
#